data_AF-A0A1I3ISR7-F1
#
_entry.id   AF-A0A1I3ISR7-F1
#
_cell.length_a   1.000
_cell.length_b   1.000
_cell.length_c   1.000
_cell.angle_alpha   90.00
_cell.angle_beta   90.00
_cell.angle_gamma   90.00
#
_symmetry.space_group_name_H-M   'P 1'
#
loop_
_entity.id
_entity.type
_entity.pdbx_description
1 polymer ?
#
loop_
_entity_poly.entity_id
_entity_poly.type
_entity_poly.pdbx_seq_one_letter_code
_entity_poly.pdbx_strand_id
1 'polypeptide(L)'
;MDKTIRIGPNIKFIRNIKGVKQEVVATGLGISQPEYSLIENSDVVDEQIIIQIAQILNVTPELIKEFNENQAFYSIENKVENTTISESAHGIHQVFSPVEKVVELYERLLASEREKIEILKSQNNK
;
A
#
# COMPACT_ATOMS: atom_id res chain seq x y z
N MET A 1 -7.45 11.35 26.01
CA MET A 1 -6.05 11.73 25.69
C MET A 1 -6.07 12.29 24.30
N ASP A 2 -5.71 13.56 24.14
CA ASP A 2 -5.60 14.18 22.82
C ASP A 2 -4.61 13.37 21.98
N LYS A 3 -5.06 12.97 20.79
CA LYS A 3 -4.23 12.25 19.84
C LYS A 3 -3.30 13.26 19.20
N THR A 4 -2.07 13.37 19.70
CA THR A 4 -1.03 14.15 19.04
C THR A 4 -0.76 13.53 17.67
N ILE A 5 -1.14 14.24 16.61
CA ILE A 5 -0.84 13.86 15.23
C ILE A 5 0.67 13.97 15.06
N ARG A 6 1.32 12.88 14.62
CA ARG A 6 2.76 12.82 14.40
C ARG A 6 3.05 12.81 12.91
N ILE A 7 3.38 13.98 12.36
CA ILE A 7 3.47 14.17 10.91
C ILE A 7 4.64 13.40 10.29
N GLY A 8 5.83 13.41 10.90
CA GLY A 8 6.99 12.65 10.40
C GLY A 8 6.72 11.14 10.30
N PRO A 9 6.19 10.49 11.36
CA PRO A 9 5.76 9.09 11.29
C PRO A 9 4.72 8.81 10.20
N ASN A 10 3.76 9.71 9.99
CA ASN A 10 2.78 9.59 8.91
C ASN A 10 3.45 9.61 7.52
N ILE A 11 4.38 10.55 7.31
CA ILE A 11 5.19 10.65 6.08
C ILE A 11 5.95 9.33 5.85
N LYS A 12 6.63 8.83 6.88
CA LYS A 12 7.40 7.58 6.83
C LYS A 12 6.54 6.39 6.42
N PHE A 13 5.36 6.28 7.01
CA PHE A 13 4.42 5.21 6.73
C PHE A 13 3.93 5.26 5.28
N ILE A 14 3.44 6.43 4.84
CA ILE A 14 2.96 6.63 3.47
C ILE A 14 4.07 6.36 2.46
N ARG A 15 5.29 6.84 2.71
CA ARG A 15 6.46 6.57 1.87
C ARG A 15 6.72 5.06 1.74
N ASN A 16 6.70 4.33 2.85
CA ASN A 16 6.91 2.89 2.86
C ASN A 16 5.84 2.14 2.05
N ILE A 17 4.56 2.51 2.19
CA ILE A 17 3.46 1.92 1.41
C ILE A 17 3.63 2.20 -0.09
N LYS A 18 4.08 3.40 -0.45
CA LYS A 18 4.38 3.76 -1.84
C LYS A 18 5.63 3.06 -2.38
N GLY A 19 6.39 2.34 -1.55
CA GLY A 19 7.63 1.66 -1.95
C GLY A 19 8.76 2.61 -2.33
N VAL A 20 8.72 3.86 -1.87
CA VAL A 20 9.70 4.89 -2.23
C VAL A 20 10.84 4.90 -1.21
N LYS A 21 12.10 4.92 -1.69
CA LYS A 21 13.27 5.04 -0.81
C LYS A 21 13.41 6.47 -0.27
N GLN A 22 13.95 6.62 0.94
CA GLN A 22 14.21 7.94 1.53
C GLN A 22 15.06 8.84 0.62
N GLU A 23 16.07 8.26 -0.03
CA GLU A 23 16.98 8.96 -0.96
C GLU A 23 16.22 9.65 -2.11
N VAL A 24 15.15 9.05 -2.60
CA VAL A 24 14.34 9.59 -3.71
C VAL A 24 13.58 10.83 -3.25
N VAL A 25 12.97 10.77 -2.07
CA VAL A 25 12.23 11.92 -1.51
C VAL A 25 13.19 13.05 -1.12
N ALA A 26 14.31 12.71 -0.50
CA ALA A 26 15.37 13.66 -0.16
C ALA A 26 15.88 14.40 -1.40
N THR A 27 16.16 13.66 -2.49
CA THR A 27 16.58 14.24 -3.77
C THR A 27 15.51 15.16 -4.35
N GLY A 28 14.23 14.78 -4.29
CA GLY A 28 13.12 15.61 -4.75
C GLY A 28 12.93 16.91 -3.95
N LEU A 29 13.32 16.91 -2.68
CA LEU A 29 13.34 18.10 -1.81
C LEU A 29 14.64 18.91 -1.92
N GLY A 30 15.66 18.40 -2.62
CA GLY A 30 16.98 19.04 -2.69
C GLY A 30 17.75 19.01 -1.35
N ILE A 31 17.46 18.04 -0.48
CA ILE A 31 18.12 17.87 0.83
C ILE A 31 18.84 16.52 0.89
N SER A 32 19.67 16.34 1.92
CA SER A 32 20.36 15.09 2.16
C SER A 32 19.43 14.01 2.75
N GLN A 33 19.76 12.73 2.52
CA GLN A 33 19.01 11.61 3.11
C GLN A 33 18.98 11.64 4.65
N PRO A 34 20.06 12.02 5.38
CA PRO A 34 20.01 12.20 6.82
C PRO A 34 19.05 13.30 7.27
N GLU A 35 19.02 14.44 6.57
CA GLU A 35 18.06 15.53 6.86
C GLU A 35 16.62 15.06 6.65
N TYR A 36 16.35 14.33 5.57
CA TYR A 36 15.02 13.74 5.35
C TYR A 36 14.65 12.71 6.44
N SER A 37 15.62 11.94 6.92
CA SER A 37 15.40 11.03 8.06
C SER A 37 15.01 11.77 9.34
N LEU A 38 15.57 12.97 9.59
CA LEU A 38 15.15 13.81 10.71
C LEU A 38 13.70 14.27 10.56
N ILE A 39 13.27 14.63 9.34
CA ILE A 39 11.87 15.00 9.05
C ILE A 39 10.93 13.84 9.40
N GLU A 40 11.25 12.61 8.99
CA GLU A 40 10.43 11.43 9.27
C GLU A 40 10.36 11.05 10.77
N ASN A 41 11.30 11.52 11.59
CA ASN A 41 11.31 11.30 13.03
C ASN A 41 10.79 12.50 13.83
N SER A 42 10.38 13.58 13.17
CA SER A 42 9.83 14.78 13.81
C SER A 42 8.32 14.68 13.99
N ASP A 43 7.81 15.15 15.12
CA ASP A 43 6.36 15.25 15.34
C ASP A 43 5.76 16.45 14.59
N VAL A 44 6.55 17.50 14.36
CA VAL A 44 6.15 18.74 13.68
C VAL A 44 6.99 18.94 12.42
N VAL A 45 6.32 19.21 11.30
CA VAL A 45 6.95 19.46 10.00
C VAL A 45 6.29 20.71 9.40
N ASP A 46 7.08 21.55 8.74
CA ASP A 46 6.57 22.76 8.06
C ASP A 46 5.55 22.38 6.98
N GLU A 47 4.45 23.11 6.92
CA GLU A 47 3.38 22.98 5.93
C GLU A 47 3.92 22.93 4.49
N GLN A 48 4.90 23.79 4.16
CA GLN A 48 5.49 23.83 2.83
C GLN A 48 6.22 22.52 2.48
N ILE A 49 6.90 21.93 3.47
CA ILE A 49 7.60 20.66 3.31
C ILE A 49 6.59 19.52 3.15
N ILE A 50 5.48 19.53 3.91
CA ILE A 50 4.41 18.54 3.78
C ILE A 50 3.84 18.55 2.36
N ILE A 51 3.57 19.73 1.80
CA ILE A 51 3.04 19.88 0.44
C ILE A 51 4.01 19.30 -0.60
N GLN A 52 5.30 19.63 -0.50
CA GLN A 52 6.30 19.13 -1.43
C GLN A 52 6.46 17.60 -1.34
N ILE A 53 6.49 17.04 -0.12
CA ILE A 53 6.54 15.59 0.08
C ILE A 53 5.29 14.92 -0.50
N ALA A 54 4.10 15.50 -0.28
CA ALA A 54 2.86 14.97 -0.83
C ALA A 54 2.89 14.92 -2.36
N GLN A 55 3.43 15.95 -3.01
CA GLN A 55 3.63 15.98 -4.46
C GLN A 55 4.58 14.88 -4.93
N ILE A 56 5.74 14.72 -4.27
CA ILE A 56 6.73 13.68 -4.60
C ILE A 56 6.14 12.27 -4.45
N LEU A 57 5.34 12.04 -3.41
CA LEU A 57 4.70 10.75 -3.13
C LEU A 57 3.39 10.54 -3.92
N ASN A 58 2.97 11.54 -4.69
CA ASN A 58 1.72 11.58 -5.45
C ASN A 58 0.52 11.23 -4.55
N VAL A 59 0.34 12.03 -3.49
CA VAL A 59 -0.76 12.01 -2.53
C VAL A 59 -1.22 13.43 -2.21
N THR A 60 -2.35 13.57 -1.50
CA THR A 60 -2.77 14.89 -1.00
C THR A 60 -2.05 15.24 0.31
N PRO A 61 -1.78 16.54 0.57
CA PRO A 61 -1.24 16.97 1.87
C PRO A 61 -2.15 16.60 3.04
N GLU A 62 -3.47 16.70 2.85
CA GLU A 62 -4.49 16.27 3.83
C GLU A 62 -4.31 14.81 4.24
N LEU A 63 -3.99 13.92 3.30
CA LEU A 63 -3.76 12.52 3.64
C LEU A 63 -2.64 12.37 4.68
N ILE A 64 -1.56 13.15 4.58
CA ILE A 64 -0.45 13.09 5.54
C ILE A 64 -0.87 13.62 6.92
N LYS A 65 -1.69 14.69 6.95
CA LYS A 65 -2.12 15.34 8.20
C LYS A 65 -3.21 14.56 8.92
N GLU A 66 -4.15 14.00 8.18
CA GLU A 66 -5.28 13.24 8.72
C GLU A 66 -4.97 11.75 8.87
N PHE A 67 -3.77 11.31 8.44
CA PHE A 67 -3.40 9.90 8.51
C PHE A 67 -3.49 9.38 9.95
N ASN A 68 -4.27 8.32 10.10
CA ASN A 68 -4.48 7.62 11.33
C ASN A 68 -4.19 6.14 11.10
N GLU A 69 -3.03 5.71 11.57
CA GLU A 69 -2.54 4.33 11.49
C GLU A 69 -3.62 3.31 11.93
N ASN A 70 -4.27 3.53 13.08
CA ASN A 70 -5.30 2.64 13.59
C ASN A 70 -6.52 2.54 12.66
N GLN A 71 -6.96 3.64 12.03
CA GLN A 71 -8.08 3.60 11.08
C GLN A 71 -7.73 2.87 9.77
N ALA A 72 -6.47 3.00 9.33
CA ALA A 72 -5.97 2.25 8.18
C ALA A 72 -5.97 0.74 8.47
N PHE A 73 -5.63 0.32 9.69
CA PHE A 73 -5.69 -1.08 10.12
C PHE A 73 -7.11 -1.57 10.41
N TYR A 74 -8.01 -0.75 10.99
CA TYR A 74 -9.42 -1.13 11.17
C TYR A 74 -10.10 -1.48 9.85
N SER A 75 -9.72 -0.84 8.73
CA SER A 75 -10.25 -1.17 7.40
C SER A 75 -9.70 -2.50 6.85
N ILE A 76 -8.56 -2.97 7.35
CA ILE A 76 -7.96 -4.27 6.99
C ILE A 76 -8.54 -5.37 7.89
N GLU A 77 -8.63 -5.13 9.20
CA GLU A 77 -9.18 -6.08 10.18
C GLU A 77 -10.69 -6.28 10.01
N ASN A 78 -11.48 -5.21 9.82
CA ASN A 78 -12.92 -5.35 9.53
C ASN A 78 -13.21 -6.00 8.18
N LYS A 79 -12.24 -6.08 7.25
CA LYS A 79 -12.39 -6.82 5.99
C LYS A 79 -12.13 -8.32 6.17
N VAL A 80 -11.50 -8.72 7.27
CA VAL A 80 -11.31 -10.12 7.67
C VAL A 80 -12.46 -10.57 8.58
N GLU A 81 -12.97 -9.69 9.45
CA GLU A 81 -14.06 -10.03 10.39
C GLU A 81 -15.49 -9.84 9.84
N ASN A 82 -15.76 -8.90 8.92
CA ASN A 82 -17.08 -8.76 8.28
C ASN A 82 -17.33 -9.76 7.14
N THR A 83 -16.84 -11.00 7.30
CA THR A 83 -17.35 -12.18 6.58
C THR A 83 -18.57 -12.77 7.31
N THR A 84 -19.12 -12.07 8.30
CA THR A 84 -20.47 -12.32 8.82
C THR A 84 -21.46 -11.43 8.08
N ILE A 85 -22.05 -12.04 7.06
CA ILE A 85 -23.19 -11.61 6.25
C ILE A 85 -24.18 -10.78 7.10
N SER A 86 -24.34 -9.49 6.80
CA SER A 86 -25.57 -8.75 7.15
C SER A 86 -26.35 -8.49 5.86
N GLU A 87 -27.56 -9.04 5.79
CA GLU A 87 -28.41 -9.18 4.59
C GLU A 87 -28.99 -7.85 4.05
N SER A 88 -28.39 -6.69 4.29
CA SER A 88 -29.08 -5.41 4.04
C SER A 88 -28.19 -4.24 3.66
N ALA A 89 -27.30 -4.41 2.69
CA ALA A 89 -26.69 -3.27 2.00
C ALA A 89 -26.60 -3.52 0.49
N HIS A 90 -27.51 -2.90 -0.25
CA HIS A 90 -27.52 -2.81 -1.72
C HIS A 90 -26.39 -1.89 -2.22
N GLY A 91 -25.14 -2.30 -2.04
CA GLY A 91 -24.02 -1.78 -2.79
C GLY A 91 -23.53 -2.89 -3.69
N ILE A 92 -23.44 -2.66 -5.00
CA ILE A 92 -22.65 -3.52 -5.90
C ILE A 92 -21.19 -3.31 -5.48
N HIS A 93 -20.80 -3.98 -4.40
CA HIS A 93 -19.43 -4.13 -4.02
C HIS A 93 -18.86 -5.15 -4.99
N GLN A 94 -18.01 -4.68 -5.89
CA GLN A 94 -17.11 -5.57 -6.61
C GLN A 94 -16.24 -6.21 -5.52
N VAL A 95 -16.64 -7.39 -5.05
CA VAL A 95 -15.97 -8.13 -3.98
C VAL A 95 -14.61 -8.53 -4.52
N PHE A 96 -13.61 -7.68 -4.32
CA PHE A 96 -12.22 -8.05 -4.55
C PHE A 96 -11.81 -8.96 -3.40
N SER A 97 -12.13 -10.25 -3.55
CA SER A 97 -11.72 -11.31 -2.64
C SER A 97 -10.28 -11.69 -2.96
N PRO A 98 -9.31 -11.41 -2.06
CA PRO A 98 -7.92 -11.78 -2.29
C PRO A 98 -7.75 -13.30 -2.46
N VAL A 99 -8.62 -14.09 -1.82
CA VAL A 99 -8.63 -15.56 -1.95
C VAL A 99 -9.01 -15.98 -3.36
N GLU A 100 -10.05 -15.40 -3.96
CA GLU A 100 -10.43 -15.69 -5.34
C GLU A 100 -9.30 -15.33 -6.32
N LYS A 101 -8.60 -14.22 -6.06
CA LYS A 101 -7.47 -13.82 -6.92
C LYS A 101 -6.29 -14.79 -6.80
N VAL A 102 -6.04 -15.32 -5.60
CA VAL A 102 -5.03 -16.35 -5.36
C VAL A 102 -5.41 -17.65 -6.08
N VAL A 103 -6.68 -18.07 -6.02
CA VAL A 103 -7.17 -19.25 -6.74
C VAL A 103 -6.99 -19.07 -8.26
N GLU A 104 -7.36 -17.92 -8.82
CA GLU A 104 -7.17 -17.61 -10.24
C GLU A 104 -5.69 -17.69 -10.66
N LEU A 105 -4.77 -17.19 -9.82
CA LEU A 105 -3.34 -17.29 -10.06
C LEU A 105 -2.85 -18.76 -10.04
N TYR A 106 -3.36 -19.58 -9.11
CA TYR A 106 -3.04 -21.00 -9.05
C TYR A 106 -3.59 -21.79 -10.25
N GLU A 107 -4.80 -21.50 -10.70
CA GLU A 107 -5.38 -22.12 -11.89
C GLU A 107 -4.56 -21.79 -13.16
N ARG A 108 -4.13 -20.54 -13.31
CA ARG A 108 -3.24 -20.12 -14.41
C ARG A 108 -1.88 -20.80 -14.35
N LEU A 109 -1.30 -20.91 -13.15
CA LEU A 109 -0.04 -21.62 -12.96
C LEU A 109 -0.17 -23.10 -13.34
N LEU A 110 -1.22 -23.77 -12.88
CA LEU A 110 -1.50 -25.17 -13.24
C LEU A 110 -1.69 -25.35 -14.75
N ALA A 111 -2.37 -24.41 -15.42
CA ALA A 111 -2.51 -24.44 -16.87
C ALA A 111 -1.16 -24.30 -17.58
N SER A 112 -0.31 -23.36 -17.14
CA SER A 112 1.04 -23.18 -17.69
C SER A 112 1.93 -24.41 -17.51
N GLU A 113 1.86 -25.08 -16.36
CA GLU A 113 2.61 -26.31 -16.12
C GLU A 113 2.13 -27.47 -17.00
N ARG A 114 0.82 -27.60 -17.22
CA ARG A 114 0.25 -28.60 -18.13
C ARG A 114 0.68 -28.37 -19.57
N GLU A 115 0.61 -27.13 -20.05
CA GLU A 115 1.05 -26.76 -21.40
C GLU A 115 2.55 -27.06 -21.58
N LYS A 116 3.39 -26.73 -20.60
CA LYS A 116 4.82 -27.05 -20.62
C LYS A 116 5.09 -28.54 -20.72
N ILE A 117 4.35 -29.37 -19.96
CA ILE A 117 4.47 -30.83 -20.02
C ILE A 117 4.04 -31.35 -21.40
N GLU A 118 2.98 -30.80 -22.00
CA GLU A 118 2.51 -31.20 -23.32
C GLU A 118 3.54 -30.88 -24.41
N ILE A 119 4.14 -29.68 -24.36
CA ILE A 119 5.24 -29.30 -25.25
C ILE A 119 6.41 -30.28 -25.09
N LEU A 120 6.83 -30.59 -23.86
CA LEU A 120 7.93 -31.52 -23.58
C LEU A 120 7.63 -32.94 -24.10
N LYS A 121 6.39 -33.43 -23.93
CA LYS A 121 5.96 -34.72 -24.49
C LYS A 121 5.97 -34.71 -26.01
N SER A 122 5.56 -33.61 -26.65
CA SER A 122 5.59 -33.48 -28.11
C SER A 122 7.02 -33.46 -28.67
N GLN A 123 7.98 -32.93 -27.91
CA GLN A 123 9.40 -32.89 -28.27
C GLN A 123 10.08 -34.25 -28.10
N ASN A 124 9.69 -35.05 -27.11
CA ASN A 124 10.23 -36.39 -26.87
C ASN A 124 9.62 -37.50 -27.77
N ASN A 125 8.58 -37.19 -28.56
CA ASN A 125 7.93 -38.12 -29.48
C ASN A 125 8.36 -37.91 -30.96
N LYS A 126 9.49 -37.23 -31.18
CA LYS A 126 10.22 -37.14 -32.46
C LYS A 126 11.59 -37.80 -32.32
#